data_AF-A0A0E3LA09-F1
#
_entry.id   AF-A0A0E3LA09-F1
#
_cell.length_a   1.000
_cell.length_b   1.000
_cell.length_c   1.000
_cell.angle_alpha   90.00
_cell.angle_beta   90.00
_cell.angle_gamma   90.00
#
_symmetry.space_group_name_H-M   'P 1'
#
loop_
_entity.id
_entity.type
_entity.pdbx_description
1 polymer ?
#
loop_
_entity_poly.entity_id
_entity_poly.type
_entity_poly.pdbx_seq_one_letter_code
_entity_poly.pdbx_strand_id
1 'polypeptide(L)'
;MKRTKEWKEKRAEFIKGKTCAWCGSAERLCVHTPGDFSPAEVRSGIYRLAYSRFREVYRQKYQKFEQVLTGKHRHKSHPTWHKASTVHKAEPDHTGLEGQCIEVLVEDKEEGNFKKLYHEWLEESGIEELIEEETRKAEEEYASFEHAIVLCNRCHFASLRGMELCPVCKKKYKPSRYETCFDCLPDEKKNEVMARQKEKEDFPESLE
;
A
#
# COMPACT_ATOMS: atom_id res chain seq x y z
N MET A 1 18.14 -17.31 10.30
CA MET A 1 17.09 -18.22 10.82
C MET A 1 16.74 -19.40 9.91
N LYS A 2 16.16 -19.23 8.71
CA LYS A 2 15.64 -20.34 7.85
C LYS A 2 16.65 -21.39 7.35
N ARG A 3 17.94 -21.23 7.64
CA ARG A 3 19.02 -22.12 7.16
C ARG A 3 19.54 -23.07 8.22
N THR A 4 19.13 -22.91 9.48
CA THR A 4 19.56 -23.81 10.57
C THR A 4 18.95 -25.20 10.39
N LYS A 5 19.66 -26.22 10.87
CA LYS A 5 19.19 -27.61 10.85
C LYS A 5 17.90 -27.76 11.65
N GLU A 6 17.87 -27.19 12.85
CA GLU A 6 16.72 -27.19 13.75
C GLU A 6 15.46 -26.61 13.08
N TRP A 7 15.58 -25.48 12.37
CA TRP A 7 14.43 -24.89 11.68
C TRP A 7 13.92 -25.79 10.55
N LYS A 8 14.81 -26.45 9.82
CA LYS A 8 14.41 -27.40 8.76
C LYS A 8 13.67 -28.61 9.33
N GLU A 9 14.10 -29.11 10.48
CA GLU A 9 13.45 -30.22 11.20
C GLU A 9 12.07 -29.81 11.73
N LYS A 10 11.98 -28.69 12.46
CA LYS A 10 10.71 -28.12 12.91
C LYS A 10 9.74 -27.88 11.75
N ARG A 11 10.23 -27.34 10.63
CA ARG A 11 9.44 -27.15 9.42
C ARG A 11 8.95 -28.47 8.83
N ALA A 12 9.80 -29.49 8.76
CA ALA A 12 9.43 -30.79 8.23
C ALA A 12 8.32 -31.43 9.08
N GLU A 13 8.45 -31.38 10.41
CA GLU A 13 7.45 -31.87 11.34
C GLU A 13 6.14 -31.07 11.21
N PHE A 14 6.22 -29.75 11.09
CA PHE A 14 5.04 -28.90 10.91
C PHE A 14 4.27 -29.21 9.61
N ILE A 15 4.95 -29.58 8.52
CA ILE A 15 4.33 -29.91 7.23
C ILE A 15 3.76 -31.34 7.22
N LYS A 16 4.32 -32.24 8.01
CA LYS A 16 3.99 -33.67 8.01
C LYS A 16 2.48 -33.90 8.20
N GLY A 17 1.88 -34.66 7.29
CA GLY A 17 0.45 -34.99 7.31
C GLY A 17 -0.49 -33.83 6.94
N LYS A 18 0.02 -32.62 6.66
CA LYS A 18 -0.80 -31.49 6.21
C LYS A 18 -0.94 -31.45 4.69
N THR A 19 -1.95 -30.73 4.23
CA THR A 19 -2.18 -30.41 2.82
C THR A 19 -2.25 -28.89 2.63
N CYS A 20 -2.26 -28.43 1.39
CA CYS A 20 -2.43 -27.02 1.06
C CYS A 20 -3.77 -26.50 1.61
N ALA A 21 -3.74 -25.51 2.49
CA ALA A 21 -4.91 -24.90 3.10
C ALA A 21 -5.87 -24.27 2.07
N TRP A 22 -5.38 -23.89 0.89
CA TRP A 22 -6.20 -23.25 -0.15
C TRP A 22 -6.83 -24.24 -1.13
N CYS A 23 -6.06 -25.24 -1.59
CA CYS A 23 -6.51 -26.11 -2.67
C CYS A 23 -6.51 -27.61 -2.34
N GLY A 24 -6.09 -27.99 -1.12
CA GLY A 24 -6.05 -29.39 -0.68
C GLY A 24 -4.93 -30.24 -1.28
N SER A 25 -4.10 -29.70 -2.19
CA SER A 25 -2.97 -30.45 -2.76
C SER A 25 -1.99 -30.90 -1.66
N ALA A 26 -1.50 -32.13 -1.75
CA ALA A 26 -0.42 -32.67 -0.91
C ALA A 26 0.98 -32.46 -1.54
N GLU A 27 1.05 -31.86 -2.74
CA GLU A 27 2.29 -31.74 -3.50
C GLU A 27 3.01 -30.42 -3.22
N ARG A 28 4.36 -30.49 -3.16
CA ARG A 28 5.27 -29.32 -3.11
C ARG A 28 4.81 -28.28 -2.07
N LEU A 29 4.71 -28.73 -0.83
CA LEU A 29 4.23 -27.93 0.29
C LEU A 29 5.32 -27.02 0.88
N CYS A 30 4.91 -25.83 1.28
CA CYS A 30 5.74 -24.88 2.00
C CYS A 30 4.94 -24.20 3.12
N VAL A 31 5.66 -23.75 4.13
CA VAL A 31 5.11 -22.93 5.20
C VAL A 31 4.97 -21.51 4.69
N HIS A 32 3.77 -20.97 4.81
CA HIS A 32 3.43 -19.60 4.48
C HIS A 32 3.02 -18.88 5.76
N THR A 33 3.65 -17.75 6.05
CA THR A 33 3.18 -16.82 7.06
C THR A 33 2.62 -15.62 6.31
N PRO A 34 1.36 -15.21 6.55
CA PRO A 34 0.80 -14.01 5.94
C PRO A 34 1.69 -12.80 6.19
N GLY A 35 1.68 -11.84 5.26
CA GLY A 35 2.58 -10.67 5.27
C GLY A 35 2.57 -9.93 6.60
N ASP A 36 1.38 -9.70 7.15
CA ASP A 36 1.14 -8.94 8.39
C ASP A 36 1.88 -9.52 9.62
N PHE A 37 2.16 -10.82 9.62
CA PHE A 37 2.86 -11.51 10.71
C PHE A 37 4.31 -11.85 10.35
N SER A 38 4.82 -11.30 9.24
CA SER A 38 6.22 -11.47 8.89
C SER A 38 7.08 -10.43 9.62
N PRO A 39 8.23 -10.81 10.20
CA PRO A 39 9.12 -9.86 10.86
C PRO A 39 9.54 -8.69 9.97
N ALA A 40 9.64 -8.94 8.66
CA ALA A 40 9.96 -7.92 7.67
C ALA A 40 8.85 -6.87 7.52
N GLU A 41 7.58 -7.28 7.51
CA GLU A 41 6.44 -6.35 7.40
C GLU A 41 6.24 -5.59 8.70
N VAL A 42 6.34 -6.23 9.87
CA VAL A 42 6.29 -5.56 11.17
C VAL A 42 7.33 -4.44 11.22
N ARG A 43 8.59 -4.77 10.92
CA ARG A 43 9.68 -3.79 10.84
C ARG A 43 9.38 -2.68 9.84
N SER A 44 8.98 -3.02 8.62
CA SER A 44 8.67 -2.03 7.57
C SER A 44 7.51 -1.13 7.96
N GLY A 45 6.48 -1.67 8.62
CA GLY A 45 5.30 -0.96 9.09
C GLY A 45 5.67 0.10 10.12
N ILE A 46 6.46 -0.26 11.13
CA ILE A 46 6.93 0.69 12.15
C ILE A 46 7.80 1.79 11.50
N TYR A 47 8.75 1.42 10.64
CA TYR A 47 9.57 2.40 9.90
C TYR A 47 8.71 3.35 9.05
N ARG A 48 7.65 2.88 8.40
CA ARG A 48 6.76 3.70 7.56
C ARG A 48 5.96 4.70 8.38
N LEU A 49 5.49 4.29 9.56
CA LEU A 49 4.80 5.16 10.51
C LEU A 49 5.76 6.20 11.07
N ALA A 50 6.95 5.78 11.49
CA ALA A 50 8.01 6.66 11.99
C ALA A 50 8.40 7.72 10.95
N TYR A 51 8.63 7.31 9.70
CA TYR A 51 8.95 8.21 8.60
C TYR A 51 7.83 9.23 8.33
N SER A 52 6.56 8.80 8.39
CA SER A 52 5.42 9.70 8.20
C SER A 52 5.32 10.73 9.32
N ARG A 53 5.48 10.30 10.57
CA ARG A 53 5.54 11.19 11.73
C ARG A 53 6.72 12.15 11.66
N PHE A 54 7.90 11.67 11.28
CA PHE A 54 9.07 12.53 11.14
C PHE A 54 8.89 13.60 10.06
N ARG A 55 8.23 13.29 8.92
CA ARG A 55 7.93 14.30 7.91
C ARG A 55 7.12 15.46 8.48
N GLU A 56 6.18 15.19 9.39
CA GLU A 56 5.41 16.24 10.06
C GLU A 56 6.30 17.05 11.02
N VAL A 57 7.13 16.39 11.83
CA VAL A 57 8.09 17.05 12.72
C VAL A 57 9.07 17.93 11.93
N TYR A 58 9.61 17.41 10.84
CA TYR A 58 10.54 18.11 9.96
C TYR A 58 9.88 19.35 9.36
N ARG A 59 8.67 19.19 8.83
CA ARG A 59 7.85 20.28 8.29
C ARG A 59 7.63 21.39 9.32
N GLN A 60 7.33 21.03 10.57
CA GLN A 60 7.08 22.00 11.64
C GLN A 60 8.33 22.71 12.13
N LYS A 61 9.47 22.00 12.23
CA LYS A 61 10.71 22.55 12.81
C LYS A 61 11.56 23.33 11.81
N TYR A 62 11.63 22.85 10.57
CA TYR A 62 12.64 23.31 9.61
C TYR A 62 12.06 24.02 8.39
N GLN A 63 10.78 23.81 8.09
CA GLN A 63 10.16 24.38 6.89
C GLN A 63 9.23 25.54 7.25
N LYS A 64 9.29 26.59 6.43
CA LYS A 64 8.37 27.72 6.47
C LYS A 64 7.53 27.75 5.21
N PHE A 65 6.22 27.83 5.39
CA PHE A 65 5.26 27.94 4.31
C PHE A 65 4.52 29.26 4.36
N GLU A 66 4.17 29.79 3.19
CA GLU A 66 3.34 30.98 3.04
C GLU A 66 2.15 30.67 2.13
N GLN A 67 1.02 31.33 2.39
CA GLN A 67 -0.17 31.21 1.55
C GLN A 67 -0.10 32.25 0.43
N VAL A 68 -0.14 31.77 -0.81
CA VAL A 68 -0.08 32.61 -2.00
C VAL A 68 -1.36 32.43 -2.80
N LEU A 69 -1.97 33.55 -3.19
CA LEU A 69 -3.10 33.57 -4.12
C LEU A 69 -2.61 33.17 -5.51
N THR A 70 -3.20 32.15 -6.12
CA THR A 70 -2.80 31.70 -7.46
C THR A 70 -3.38 32.56 -8.59
N GLY A 71 -4.28 33.48 -8.26
CA GLY A 71 -5.09 34.22 -9.23
C GLY A 71 -6.14 33.35 -9.94
N LYS A 72 -6.29 32.09 -9.55
CA LYS A 72 -7.41 31.25 -9.97
C LYS A 72 -8.58 31.43 -9.02
N HIS A 73 -9.77 31.29 -9.56
CA HIS A 73 -11.01 31.34 -8.82
C HIS A 73 -11.98 30.27 -9.32
N ARG A 74 -12.99 29.98 -8.52
CA ARG A 74 -14.17 29.20 -8.91
C ARG A 74 -15.42 29.93 -8.46
N HIS A 75 -16.54 29.56 -9.05
CA HIS A 75 -17.84 30.16 -8.74
C HIS A 75 -18.94 29.10 -8.75
N LYS A 76 -20.13 29.44 -8.28
CA LYS A 76 -21.21 28.46 -8.06
C LYS A 76 -21.62 27.73 -9.34
N SER A 77 -21.46 28.38 -10.49
CA SER A 77 -21.78 27.81 -11.80
C SER A 77 -20.99 26.55 -12.12
N HIS A 78 -19.75 26.40 -11.61
CA HIS A 78 -18.97 25.17 -11.78
C HIS A 78 -17.81 25.00 -10.78
N PRO A 79 -17.43 23.76 -10.45
CA PRO A 79 -16.40 23.51 -9.45
C PRO A 79 -14.95 23.76 -9.93
N THR A 80 -14.73 23.94 -11.24
CA THR A 80 -13.38 24.04 -11.83
C THR A 80 -12.68 25.38 -11.55
N TRP A 81 -11.45 25.31 -11.01
CA TRP A 81 -10.57 26.47 -10.81
C TRP A 81 -10.02 27.00 -12.14
N HIS A 82 -10.16 28.29 -12.39
CA HIS A 82 -9.69 28.92 -13.63
C HIS A 82 -9.20 30.36 -13.39
N LYS A 83 -8.42 30.89 -14.33
CA LYS A 83 -7.90 32.27 -14.23
C LYS A 83 -9.04 33.27 -14.37
N ALA A 84 -8.92 34.43 -13.71
CA ALA A 84 -9.85 35.55 -13.91
C ALA A 84 -10.02 35.97 -15.38
N SER A 85 -8.98 35.77 -16.20
CA SER A 85 -8.99 36.08 -17.63
C SER A 85 -9.68 35.04 -18.52
N THR A 86 -10.20 33.94 -17.97
CA THR A 86 -10.88 32.91 -18.76
C THR A 86 -12.18 33.46 -19.36
N VAL A 87 -12.31 33.34 -20.68
CA VAL A 87 -13.52 33.76 -21.41
C VAL A 87 -14.64 32.77 -21.15
N HIS A 88 -15.76 33.28 -20.66
CA HIS A 88 -16.98 32.50 -20.47
C HIS A 88 -17.93 32.69 -21.66
N LYS A 89 -18.69 31.63 -22.00
CA LYS A 89 -19.72 31.71 -23.04
C LYS A 89 -20.94 32.55 -22.62
N ALA A 90 -21.19 32.64 -21.32
CA ALA A 90 -22.25 33.43 -20.71
C ALA A 90 -21.71 34.05 -19.40
N GLU A 91 -22.36 35.10 -18.90
CA GLU A 91 -21.95 35.77 -17.67
C GLU A 91 -22.10 34.81 -16.46
N PRO A 92 -21.02 34.54 -15.71
CA PRO A 92 -21.04 33.58 -14.61
C PRO A 92 -21.66 34.17 -13.32
N ASP A 93 -22.32 33.32 -12.53
CA ASP A 93 -22.86 33.70 -11.22
C ASP A 93 -21.72 33.89 -10.20
N HIS A 94 -21.45 35.14 -9.84
CA HIS A 94 -20.40 35.51 -8.88
C HIS A 94 -20.82 35.42 -7.40
N THR A 95 -22.05 35.00 -7.09
CA THR A 95 -22.58 34.91 -5.70
C THR A 95 -21.85 33.87 -4.82
N GLY A 96 -20.85 33.18 -5.35
CA GLY A 96 -19.97 32.25 -4.64
C GLY A 96 -18.53 32.26 -5.16
N LEU A 97 -17.98 33.44 -5.46
CA LEU A 97 -16.61 33.59 -5.92
C LEU A 97 -15.62 33.19 -4.82
N GLU A 98 -14.85 32.13 -5.05
CA GLU A 98 -13.78 31.69 -4.17
C GLU A 98 -12.44 31.86 -4.87
N GLY A 99 -11.45 32.47 -4.19
CA GLY A 99 -10.06 32.52 -4.64
C GLY A 99 -9.30 31.27 -4.23
N GLN A 100 -8.45 30.76 -5.11
CA GLN A 100 -7.56 29.65 -4.78
C GLN A 100 -6.31 30.18 -4.09
N CYS A 101 -6.13 29.79 -2.82
CA CYS A 101 -4.85 29.88 -2.13
C CYS A 101 -4.13 28.54 -2.24
N ILE A 102 -2.83 28.58 -2.51
CA ILE A 102 -1.95 27.43 -2.32
C ILE A 102 -0.92 27.78 -1.27
N GLU A 103 -0.45 26.76 -0.59
CA GLU A 103 0.66 26.85 0.34
C GLU A 103 1.95 26.57 -0.42
N VAL A 104 2.92 27.48 -0.32
CA VAL A 104 4.21 27.37 -1.00
C VAL A 104 5.31 27.31 0.04
N LEU A 105 6.26 26.38 -0.13
CA LEU A 105 7.48 26.33 0.67
C LEU A 105 8.36 27.54 0.32
N VAL A 106 8.65 28.37 1.32
CA VAL A 106 9.46 29.59 1.15
C VAL A 106 10.86 29.42 1.69
N GLU A 107 11.03 28.60 2.72
CA GLU A 107 12.31 28.35 3.36
C GLU A 107 12.36 26.92 3.90
N ASP A 108 13.50 26.26 3.71
CA ASP A 108 13.86 25.01 4.38
C ASP A 108 15.25 25.17 5.00
N LYS A 109 15.31 25.21 6.33
CA LYS A 109 16.55 25.48 7.07
C LYS A 109 17.54 24.32 7.04
N GLU A 110 17.08 23.13 6.69
CA GLU A 110 17.85 21.89 6.75
C GLU A 110 17.76 21.12 5.43
N GLU A 111 17.65 21.85 4.32
CA GLU A 111 17.58 21.27 2.98
C GLU A 111 18.77 20.31 2.73
N GLY A 112 18.47 19.09 2.28
CA GLY A 112 19.47 18.04 2.08
C GLY A 112 19.87 17.25 3.33
N ASN A 113 19.56 17.74 4.54
CA ASN A 113 19.89 17.05 5.80
C ASN A 113 18.78 16.11 6.31
N PHE A 114 17.65 16.00 5.60
CA PHE A 114 16.48 15.21 6.02
C PHE A 114 16.84 13.81 6.51
N LYS A 115 17.67 13.06 5.76
CA LYS A 115 18.02 11.69 6.12
C LYS A 115 18.82 11.62 7.42
N LYS A 116 19.77 12.54 7.62
CA LYS A 116 20.57 12.61 8.84
C LYS A 116 19.68 12.90 10.05
N LEU A 117 18.85 13.95 9.94
CA LEU A 117 17.93 14.35 11.00
C LEU A 117 16.88 13.27 11.30
N TYR A 118 16.48 12.48 10.30
CA TYR A 118 15.60 11.34 10.52
C TYR A 118 16.24 10.26 11.40
N HIS A 119 17.50 9.92 11.15
CA HIS A 119 18.22 8.93 11.96
C HIS A 119 18.46 9.43 13.38
N GLU A 120 18.88 10.68 13.55
CA GLU A 120 19.03 11.31 14.88
C GLU A 120 17.69 11.31 15.63
N TRP A 121 16.60 11.68 14.96
CA TRP A 121 15.27 11.65 15.56
C TRP A 121 14.78 10.24 15.92
N LEU A 122 15.10 9.21 15.13
CA LEU A 122 14.74 7.83 15.45
C LEU A 122 15.40 7.36 16.75
N GLU A 123 16.68 7.67 16.93
CA GLU A 123 17.45 7.36 18.13
C GLU A 123 16.89 8.14 19.33
N GLU A 124 16.76 9.47 19.21
CA GLU A 124 16.24 10.34 20.27
C GLU A 124 14.81 9.99 20.71
N SER A 125 13.98 9.51 19.79
CA SER A 125 12.58 9.15 20.07
C SER A 125 12.41 7.75 20.65
N GLY A 126 13.47 6.95 20.75
CA GLY A 126 13.41 5.53 21.16
C GLY A 126 12.69 4.63 20.16
N ILE A 127 12.48 5.09 18.92
CA ILE A 127 11.76 4.31 17.89
C ILE A 127 12.64 3.18 17.37
N GLU A 128 13.96 3.39 17.31
CA GLU A 128 14.89 2.33 16.93
C GLU A 128 14.81 1.14 17.89
N GLU A 129 14.80 1.39 19.20
CA GLU A 129 14.61 0.37 20.23
C GLU A 129 13.25 -0.34 20.08
N LEU A 130 12.18 0.41 19.84
CA LEU A 130 10.85 -0.16 19.57
C LEU A 130 10.87 -1.08 18.33
N ILE A 131 11.54 -0.66 17.26
CA ILE A 131 11.67 -1.47 16.04
C ILE A 131 12.37 -2.80 16.35
N GLU A 132 13.46 -2.76 17.12
CA GLU A 132 14.20 -3.96 17.52
C GLU A 132 13.36 -4.90 18.37
N GLU A 133 12.68 -4.36 19.39
CA GLU A 133 11.83 -5.14 20.30
C GLU A 133 10.69 -5.84 19.55
N GLU A 134 9.95 -5.10 18.73
CA GLU A 134 8.81 -5.63 17.98
C GLU A 134 9.26 -6.60 16.87
N THR A 135 10.41 -6.34 16.24
CA THR A 135 10.99 -7.28 15.26
C THR A 135 11.36 -8.59 15.95
N ARG A 136 11.96 -8.55 17.15
CA ARG A 136 12.32 -9.74 17.92
C ARG A 136 11.08 -10.56 18.30
N LYS A 137 10.03 -9.92 18.81
CA LYS A 137 8.74 -10.58 19.11
C LYS A 137 8.17 -11.27 17.86
N ALA A 138 8.16 -10.57 16.73
CA ALA A 138 7.70 -11.12 15.47
C ALA A 138 8.57 -12.30 14.99
N GLU A 139 9.89 -12.28 15.23
CA GLU A 139 10.77 -13.41 14.90
C GLU A 139 10.47 -14.65 15.75
N GLU A 140 10.14 -14.47 17.03
CA GLU A 140 9.74 -15.54 17.94
C GLU A 140 8.39 -16.17 17.52
N GLU A 141 7.38 -15.34 17.23
CA GLU A 141 6.08 -15.79 16.69
C GLU A 141 6.22 -16.46 15.33
N TYR A 142 7.10 -15.94 14.46
CA TYR A 142 7.39 -16.56 13.17
C TYR A 142 8.04 -17.95 13.35
N ALA A 143 8.90 -18.11 14.36
CA ALA A 143 9.57 -19.36 14.67
C ALA A 143 8.64 -20.43 15.25
N SER A 144 7.61 -20.00 15.98
CA SER A 144 6.60 -20.89 16.58
C SER A 144 5.63 -21.47 15.54
N PHE A 145 5.59 -20.90 14.33
CA PHE A 145 4.60 -21.19 13.29
C PHE A 145 3.16 -20.90 13.70
N GLU A 146 2.92 -20.05 14.70
CA GLU A 146 1.60 -19.76 15.27
C GLU A 146 0.59 -19.28 14.22
N HIS A 147 0.99 -18.32 13.38
CA HIS A 147 0.15 -17.78 12.29
C HIS A 147 0.43 -18.43 10.93
N ALA A 148 1.22 -19.50 10.90
CA ALA A 148 1.65 -20.10 9.66
C ALA A 148 0.61 -21.10 9.12
N ILE A 149 0.38 -21.06 7.81
CA ILE A 149 -0.42 -22.04 7.09
C ILE A 149 0.46 -22.82 6.12
N VAL A 150 0.03 -24.04 5.78
CA VAL A 150 0.70 -24.83 4.73
C VAL A 150 0.05 -24.53 3.40
N LEU A 151 0.84 -24.13 2.41
CA LEU A 151 0.39 -23.92 1.02
C LEU A 151 1.25 -24.77 0.08
N CYS A 152 0.67 -25.19 -1.05
CA CYS A 152 1.49 -25.66 -2.17
C CYS A 152 2.21 -24.46 -2.80
N ASN A 153 3.33 -24.70 -3.48
CA ASN A 153 4.13 -23.64 -4.11
C ASN A 153 3.31 -22.72 -5.03
N ARG A 154 2.29 -23.24 -5.72
CA ARG A 154 1.40 -22.44 -6.58
C ARG A 154 0.56 -21.45 -5.78
N CYS A 155 -0.09 -21.91 -4.70
CA CYS A 155 -0.87 -21.05 -3.82
C CYS A 155 0.00 -20.07 -3.04
N HIS A 156 1.17 -20.52 -2.59
CA HIS A 156 2.15 -19.66 -1.92
C HIS A 156 2.58 -18.49 -2.80
N PHE A 157 2.92 -18.78 -4.05
CA PHE A 157 3.30 -17.75 -5.02
C PHE A 157 2.14 -16.79 -5.34
N ALA A 158 0.91 -17.29 -5.44
CA ALA A 158 -0.27 -16.44 -5.61
C ALA A 158 -0.46 -15.49 -4.42
N SER A 159 -0.32 -15.98 -3.19
CA SER A 159 -0.40 -15.16 -1.97
C SER A 159 0.63 -14.02 -1.99
N LEU A 160 1.89 -14.31 -2.35
CA LEU A 160 2.95 -13.29 -2.46
C LEU A 160 2.67 -12.21 -3.51
N ARG A 161 1.75 -12.45 -4.44
CA ARG A 161 1.31 -11.48 -5.46
C ARG A 161 -0.02 -10.78 -5.11
N GLY A 162 -0.50 -10.92 -3.87
CA GLY A 162 -1.79 -10.37 -3.44
C GLY A 162 -2.98 -11.03 -4.16
N MET A 163 -2.84 -12.31 -4.50
CA MET A 163 -3.89 -13.11 -5.12
C MET A 163 -4.32 -14.25 -4.20
N GLU A 164 -5.61 -14.55 -4.22
CA GLU A 164 -6.22 -15.65 -3.48
C GLU A 164 -7.07 -16.52 -4.39
N LEU A 165 -7.39 -17.74 -3.95
CA LEU A 165 -8.22 -18.65 -4.74
C LEU A 165 -9.66 -18.12 -4.80
N CYS A 166 -10.28 -18.14 -5.97
CA CYS A 166 -11.66 -17.70 -6.11
C CYS A 166 -12.58 -18.55 -5.22
N PRO A 167 -13.42 -17.92 -4.38
CA PRO A 167 -14.28 -18.66 -3.44
C PRO A 167 -15.35 -19.51 -4.15
N VAL A 168 -15.76 -19.10 -5.35
CA VAL A 168 -16.81 -19.76 -6.14
C VAL A 168 -16.25 -21.00 -6.86
N CYS A 169 -15.31 -20.81 -7.78
CA CYS A 169 -14.84 -21.93 -8.60
C CYS A 169 -13.71 -22.74 -7.97
N LYS A 170 -12.99 -22.19 -6.98
CA LYS A 170 -11.80 -22.79 -6.34
C LYS A 170 -10.71 -23.25 -7.33
N LYS A 171 -10.72 -22.70 -8.55
CA LYS A 171 -9.81 -23.07 -9.65
C LYS A 171 -8.90 -21.94 -10.08
N LYS A 172 -9.47 -20.74 -10.25
CA LYS A 172 -8.73 -19.53 -10.65
C LYS A 172 -8.34 -18.70 -9.44
N TYR A 173 -7.21 -18.01 -9.54
CA TYR A 173 -6.83 -16.99 -8.57
C TYR A 173 -7.45 -15.64 -8.94
N LYS A 174 -7.72 -14.82 -7.94
CA LYS A 174 -8.22 -13.45 -8.08
C LYS A 174 -7.43 -12.51 -7.17
N PRO A 175 -7.21 -11.24 -7.57
CA PRO A 175 -6.69 -10.21 -6.67
C PRO A 175 -7.60 -10.03 -5.45
N SER A 176 -7.04 -9.85 -4.25
CA SER A 176 -7.83 -9.77 -3.01
C SER A 176 -8.91 -8.68 -3.02
N ARG A 177 -8.71 -7.58 -3.76
CA ARG A 177 -9.68 -6.49 -3.94
C ARG A 177 -10.98 -6.84 -4.67
N TYR A 178 -11.02 -7.96 -5.40
CA TYR A 178 -12.23 -8.39 -6.12
C TYR A 178 -12.92 -9.53 -5.36
N GLU A 179 -14.24 -9.66 -5.45
CA GLU A 179 -14.95 -10.73 -4.74
C GLU A 179 -14.71 -12.11 -5.37
N THR A 180 -14.70 -12.19 -6.70
CA THR A 180 -14.54 -13.44 -7.46
C THR A 180 -13.52 -13.30 -8.60
N CYS A 181 -13.19 -14.41 -9.28
CA CYS A 181 -12.48 -14.33 -10.55
C CYS A 181 -13.40 -13.80 -11.65
N PHE A 182 -12.79 -13.35 -12.75
CA PHE A 182 -13.51 -12.79 -13.91
C PHE A 182 -14.61 -13.71 -14.44
N ASP A 183 -14.32 -15.01 -14.59
CA ASP A 183 -15.29 -16.01 -15.09
C ASP A 183 -16.52 -16.15 -14.18
N CYS A 184 -16.35 -15.96 -12.88
CA CYS A 184 -17.41 -16.08 -11.89
C CYS A 184 -18.18 -14.77 -11.67
N LEU A 185 -17.79 -13.67 -12.32
CA LEU A 185 -18.56 -12.43 -12.28
C LEU A 185 -19.90 -12.61 -13.04
N PRO A 186 -20.95 -11.86 -12.65
CA PRO A 186 -22.15 -11.71 -13.48
C PRO A 186 -21.81 -11.12 -14.85
N ASP A 187 -22.57 -11.48 -15.88
CA ASP A 187 -22.25 -11.07 -17.26
C ASP A 187 -22.31 -9.55 -17.46
N GLU A 188 -23.21 -8.86 -16.76
CA GLU A 188 -23.25 -7.38 -16.72
C GLU A 188 -21.89 -6.80 -16.28
N LYS A 189 -21.32 -7.35 -15.20
CA LYS A 189 -20.02 -6.91 -14.66
C LYS A 189 -18.85 -7.30 -15.55
N LYS A 190 -18.92 -8.46 -16.23
CA LYS A 190 -17.90 -8.83 -17.23
C LYS A 190 -17.89 -7.82 -18.38
N ASN A 191 -19.07 -7.43 -18.87
CA ASN A 191 -19.19 -6.47 -19.96
C ASN A 191 -18.64 -5.09 -19.57
N GLU A 192 -18.92 -4.60 -18.35
CA GLU A 192 -18.33 -3.36 -17.83
C GLU A 192 -16.79 -3.40 -17.82
N VAL A 193 -16.20 -4.52 -17.37
CA VAL A 193 -14.74 -4.67 -17.31
C VAL A 193 -14.13 -4.73 -18.71
N MET A 194 -14.73 -5.48 -19.63
CA MET A 194 -14.27 -5.59 -21.02
C MET A 194 -14.39 -4.25 -21.76
N ALA A 195 -15.46 -3.50 -21.54
CA ALA A 195 -15.64 -2.16 -22.11
C ALA A 195 -14.53 -1.20 -21.66
N ARG A 196 -14.23 -1.17 -20.35
CA ARG A 196 -13.12 -0.34 -19.80
C ARG A 196 -11.74 -0.74 -20.34
N GLN A 197 -11.51 -2.03 -20.58
CA GLN A 197 -10.26 -2.48 -21.19
C GLN A 197 -10.14 -2.00 -22.63
N LYS A 198 -11.23 -2.14 -23.40
CA LYS A 198 -11.29 -1.67 -24.78
C LYS A 198 -11.10 -0.16 -24.87
N GLU A 199 -11.72 0.62 -23.98
CA GLU A 199 -11.51 2.07 -23.89
C GLU A 199 -10.03 2.44 -23.63
N LYS A 200 -9.32 1.67 -22.81
CA LYS A 200 -7.86 1.87 -22.56
C LYS A 200 -6.98 1.44 -23.71
N GLU A 201 -7.38 0.43 -24.48
CA GLU A 201 -6.68 0.00 -25.69
C GLU A 201 -6.90 1.00 -26.84
N ASP A 202 -8.11 1.54 -26.95
CA ASP A 202 -8.49 2.53 -27.96
C ASP A 202 -7.90 3.92 -27.65
N PHE A 203 -7.64 4.24 -26.37
CA PHE A 203 -6.96 5.45 -25.92
C PHE A 203 -5.79 5.10 -25.00
N PRO A 204 -4.65 4.64 -25.55
CA PRO A 204 -3.46 4.43 -24.75
C PRO A 204 -3.02 5.79 -24.21
N GLU A 205 -3.19 5.99 -22.91
CA GLU A 205 -2.72 7.16 -22.18
C GLU A 205 -1.19 7.20 -22.36
N SER A 206 -0.74 7.95 -23.37
CA SER A 206 0.66 8.14 -23.69
C SER A 206 1.30 8.95 -22.57
N LEU A 207 2.13 8.27 -21.77
CA LEU A 207 3.33 8.77 -21.08
C LEU A 207 3.35 10.26 -20.72
N GLU A 208 3.16 10.55 -19.44
CA GLU A 208 3.93 11.58 -18.73
C GLU A 208 4.77 10.92 -17.64
#